data_AF-A0A4Z1HH01-F1
#
_entry.id   AF-A0A4Z1HH01-F1
#
_cell.length_a   1.000
_cell.length_b   1.000
_cell.length_c   1.000
_cell.angle_alpha   90.00
_cell.angle_beta   90.00
_cell.angle_gamma   90.00
#
_symmetry.space_group_name_H-M   'P 1'
#
loop_
_entity.id
_entity.type
_entity.pdbx_description
1 polymer ?
#
loop_
_entity_poly.entity_id
_entity_poly.type
_entity_poly.pdbx_seq_one_letter_code
_entity_poly.pdbx_strand_id
1 'polypeptide(L)'
;MNLPHSQAATRRIFIFFFFFFFFFFFFFFFFFFFFFFFFLPLIAPSPYSPDILERINNDNVVVGCFHLFPAVHSRSDLEYDVPVAKSRKILGERSLLKIIENAQELRVSSKKTAKQLSYGTGRKNTQETKHRAVARFNSFRMHSLQQADLKVSLTGEDVLRFMDSIIGVIVPNRRNKPAPNASTAAAIIQVLVEYGIFTYNRSLTPQEKARIHTWYDGAKRDGRLTTGKWAERIRVGISTLSMMSKAWLRFYVKNGTISWDITLYKLFSVVLTSALACRVGDLARSTLSYSLEYTRWQDVDITIRMDSPKSVQWKDFEAQVTLRYTKFKKDTPRNNDVVYLSPLNDESTNHICPLALMILHAMRHGLVMPPSMCPNCQQFSLELIRSSAKEEEPTSFVSSTIVSSIFTAAELFDLWLLVQGTSVNNCSNRQCRL
;
A
#
# COMPACT_ATOMS: atom_id res chain seq x y z
N MET A 1 53.85 -24.82 49.35
CA MET A 1 53.53 -23.44 48.94
C MET A 1 52.11 -23.44 48.38
N ASN A 2 51.13 -23.10 49.23
CA ASN A 2 49.72 -23.07 48.86
C ASN A 2 49.36 -21.67 48.34
N LEU A 3 49.09 -21.55 47.04
CA LEU A 3 48.54 -20.35 46.43
C LEU A 3 47.00 -20.33 46.60
N PRO A 4 46.39 -19.17 46.86
CA PRO A 4 44.97 -19.10 47.22
C PRO A 4 44.08 -19.19 45.98
N HIS A 5 43.50 -20.36 45.70
CA HIS A 5 42.54 -20.58 44.61
C HIS A 5 41.23 -19.77 44.73
N SER A 6 40.97 -19.13 45.86
CA SER A 6 39.76 -18.34 46.12
C SER A 6 39.74 -16.98 45.38
N GLN A 7 40.90 -16.35 45.13
CA GLN A 7 40.92 -15.02 44.50
C GLN A 7 40.66 -15.04 42.98
N ALA A 8 40.91 -16.18 42.31
CA ALA A 8 40.74 -16.30 40.87
C ALA A 8 39.26 -16.35 40.44
N ALA A 9 38.38 -16.95 41.25
CA ALA A 9 36.96 -17.06 40.94
C ALA A 9 36.24 -15.71 41.05
N THR A 10 36.50 -14.95 42.11
CA THR A 10 35.91 -13.61 42.32
C THR A 10 36.32 -12.63 41.23
N ARG A 11 37.57 -12.73 40.76
CA ARG A 11 38.09 -11.87 39.68
C ARG A 11 37.42 -12.15 38.33
N ARG A 12 37.08 -13.42 38.03
CA ARG A 12 36.35 -13.80 36.82
C ARG A 12 34.90 -13.32 36.83
N ILE A 13 34.22 -13.43 37.99
CA ILE A 13 32.85 -12.91 38.16
C ILE A 13 32.83 -11.39 38.03
N PHE A 14 33.81 -10.70 38.62
CA PHE A 14 33.93 -9.25 38.49
C PHE A 14 34.18 -8.81 37.04
N ILE A 15 35.07 -9.49 36.30
CA ILE A 15 35.34 -9.19 34.89
C ILE A 15 34.09 -9.44 34.02
N PHE A 16 33.37 -10.54 34.27
CA PHE A 16 32.12 -10.83 33.56
C PHE A 16 31.05 -9.77 33.84
N PHE A 17 30.86 -9.37 35.10
CA PHE A 17 29.88 -8.35 35.47
C PHE A 17 30.27 -6.98 34.90
N PHE A 18 31.55 -6.62 34.92
CA PHE A 18 32.06 -5.39 34.31
C PHE A 18 31.83 -5.38 32.79
N PHE A 19 32.10 -6.49 32.09
CA PHE A 19 31.87 -6.61 30.66
C PHE A 19 30.36 -6.57 30.32
N PHE A 20 29.53 -7.25 31.10
CA PHE A 20 28.08 -7.22 30.94
C PHE A 20 27.50 -5.82 31.16
N PHE A 21 27.94 -5.12 32.20
CA PHE A 21 27.53 -3.74 32.49
C PHE A 21 27.97 -2.78 31.38
N PHE A 22 29.21 -2.91 30.90
CA PHE A 22 29.74 -2.10 29.79
C PHE A 22 28.95 -2.35 28.48
N PHE A 23 28.69 -3.62 28.15
CA PHE A 23 27.88 -3.99 26.98
C PHE A 23 26.44 -3.45 27.08
N PHE A 24 25.82 -3.57 28.25
CA PHE A 24 24.50 -3.02 28.52
C PHE A 24 24.48 -1.50 28.35
N PHE A 25 25.42 -0.77 28.97
CA PHE A 25 25.54 0.68 28.83
C PHE A 25 25.71 1.12 27.36
N PHE A 26 26.58 0.42 26.61
CA PHE A 26 26.78 0.65 25.19
C PHE A 26 25.47 0.44 24.40
N PHE A 27 24.72 -0.63 24.68
CA PHE A 27 23.41 -0.88 24.07
C PHE A 27 22.40 0.26 24.33
N PHE A 28 22.31 0.79 25.55
CA PHE A 28 21.46 1.96 25.82
C PHE A 28 21.92 3.20 25.08
N PHE A 29 23.23 3.42 24.96
CA PHE A 29 23.79 4.53 24.21
C PHE A 29 23.40 4.48 22.72
N PHE A 30 23.45 3.32 22.05
CA PHE A 30 22.90 3.17 20.69
C PHE A 30 21.40 3.43 20.63
N PHE A 31 20.65 2.90 21.60
CA PHE A 31 19.20 3.15 21.66
C PHE A 31 18.89 4.65 21.75
N PHE A 32 19.62 5.41 22.56
CA PHE A 32 19.47 6.86 22.63
C PHE A 32 19.83 7.55 21.31
N PHE A 33 20.89 7.14 20.60
CA PHE A 33 21.17 7.70 19.27
C PHE A 33 20.07 7.38 18.25
N PHE A 34 19.54 6.16 18.25
CA PHE A 34 18.39 5.84 17.42
C PHE A 34 17.16 6.71 17.78
N PHE A 35 16.96 7.03 19.05
CA PHE A 35 15.92 7.97 19.49
C PHE A 35 16.16 9.41 19.01
N PHE A 36 17.36 9.97 19.20
CA PHE A 36 17.67 11.35 18.81
C PHE A 36 17.79 11.56 17.28
N PHE A 37 18.26 10.58 16.51
CA PHE A 37 18.40 10.74 15.06
C PHE A 37 17.14 10.39 14.28
N PHE A 38 16.32 9.42 14.74
CA PHE A 38 15.14 8.98 14.00
C PHE A 38 13.82 9.57 14.51
N PHE A 39 13.70 9.91 15.80
CA PHE A 39 12.43 10.37 16.39
C PHE A 39 12.40 11.87 16.74
N LEU A 40 13.54 12.54 16.92
CA LEU A 40 13.59 14.00 17.14
C LEU A 40 13.12 14.84 15.92
N PRO A 41 13.38 14.45 14.65
CA PRO A 41 12.86 15.18 13.48
C PRO A 41 11.33 15.12 13.34
N LEU A 42 10.63 14.24 14.08
CA LEU A 42 9.17 14.14 14.09
C LEU A 42 8.51 15.08 15.13
N ILE A 43 9.28 15.63 16.07
CA ILE A 43 8.81 16.60 17.08
C ILE A 43 9.31 18.00 16.76
N ALA A 44 10.33 18.16 15.92
CA ALA A 44 10.66 19.44 15.34
C ALA A 44 9.48 19.94 14.48
N PRO A 45 8.87 21.10 14.80
CA PRO A 45 7.93 21.71 13.87
C PRO A 45 8.67 21.90 12.55
N SER A 46 8.04 21.43 11.47
CA SER A 46 8.59 21.64 10.13
C SER A 46 8.94 23.11 9.93
N PRO A 47 10.02 23.46 9.22
CA PRO A 47 10.28 24.83 8.78
C PRO A 47 9.33 25.25 7.64
N TYR A 48 8.06 24.86 7.72
CA TYR A 48 6.98 25.58 7.05
C TYR A 48 6.65 26.79 7.93
N SER A 49 7.38 27.87 7.67
CA SER A 49 7.00 29.28 7.79
C SER A 49 5.84 29.60 8.75
N PRO A 50 6.11 30.21 9.93
CA PRO A 50 5.10 30.95 10.68
C PRO A 50 4.81 32.34 10.08
N ASP A 51 5.44 32.74 8.98
CA ASP A 51 5.58 34.16 8.62
C ASP A 51 4.47 34.76 7.72
N ILE A 52 3.37 34.06 7.48
CA ILE A 52 2.26 34.59 6.65
C ILE A 52 1.08 35.12 7.49
N LEU A 53 0.95 34.74 8.77
CA LEU A 53 -0.19 35.16 9.60
C LEU A 53 0.11 36.30 10.58
N GLU A 54 1.38 36.67 10.80
CA GLU A 54 1.73 37.79 11.70
C GLU A 54 1.80 39.15 10.98
N ARG A 55 1.78 39.18 9.64
CA ARG A 55 1.81 40.41 8.83
C ARG A 55 0.45 40.99 8.41
N ILE A 56 -0.67 40.45 8.92
CA ILE A 56 -2.02 40.93 8.54
C ILE A 56 -2.74 41.64 9.70
N ASN A 57 -2.19 41.65 10.92
CA ASN A 57 -2.94 42.13 12.09
C ASN A 57 -2.48 43.46 12.71
N ASN A 58 -1.62 44.22 12.03
CA ASN A 58 -1.35 45.61 12.39
C ASN A 58 -1.63 46.48 11.18
N ASP A 59 -2.88 46.93 11.04
CA ASP A 59 -3.21 48.27 10.55
C ASP A 59 -4.71 48.52 10.80
N ASN A 60 -5.00 48.94 12.02
CA ASN A 60 -6.19 49.73 12.29
C ASN A 60 -5.83 51.21 12.15
N VAL A 61 -6.40 51.82 11.10
CA VAL A 61 -7.08 53.13 11.14
C VAL A 61 -6.23 54.35 11.51
N VAL A 62 -5.90 55.16 10.49
CA VAL A 62 -6.30 56.58 10.50
C VAL A 62 -6.83 56.95 9.12
N VAL A 63 -8.13 57.25 9.07
CA VAL A 63 -8.81 57.91 7.96
C VAL A 63 -8.43 59.40 8.01
N GLY A 64 -7.91 59.91 6.90
CA GLY A 64 -7.64 61.34 6.71
C GLY A 64 -7.71 61.68 5.23
N CYS A 65 -8.90 62.00 4.76
CA CYS A 65 -9.17 62.57 3.44
C CYS A 65 -8.55 63.98 3.34
N PHE A 66 -7.94 64.37 2.21
CA PHE A 66 -8.20 65.63 1.48
C PHE A 66 -7.13 65.95 0.39
N HIS A 67 -7.65 66.26 -0.81
CA HIS A 67 -7.17 67.18 -1.85
C HIS A 67 -6.11 66.80 -2.93
N LEU A 68 -6.64 66.78 -4.18
CA LEU A 68 -6.16 67.40 -5.44
C LEU A 68 -5.07 66.71 -6.33
N PHE A 69 -5.43 66.58 -7.62
CA PHE A 69 -4.70 66.22 -8.87
C PHE A 69 -3.28 66.82 -9.08
N PRO A 70 -2.51 66.53 -10.17
CA PRO A 70 -2.59 65.50 -11.23
C PRO A 70 -1.25 64.75 -11.55
N ALA A 71 -1.30 63.87 -12.55
CA ALA A 71 -0.24 63.05 -13.16
C ALA A 71 1.11 63.73 -13.48
N VAL A 72 2.23 63.02 -13.28
CA VAL A 72 3.51 63.22 -14.00
C VAL A 72 4.29 61.88 -14.08
N HIS A 73 4.71 61.51 -15.29
CA HIS A 73 5.82 60.57 -15.54
C HIS A 73 7.12 61.10 -14.93
N SER A 74 7.92 60.29 -14.23
CA SER A 74 9.36 60.15 -14.54
C SER A 74 10.05 59.17 -13.58
N ARG A 75 10.98 58.42 -14.18
CA ARG A 75 12.13 57.75 -13.59
C ARG A 75 12.68 58.43 -12.34
N SER A 76 12.96 57.65 -11.29
CA SER A 76 14.30 57.47 -10.71
C SER A 76 14.20 56.71 -9.38
N ASP A 77 14.36 55.39 -9.40
CA ASP A 77 14.83 54.66 -8.21
C ASP A 77 16.04 53.84 -8.65
N LEU A 78 17.21 54.35 -8.26
CA LEU A 78 18.49 53.69 -8.41
C LEU A 78 18.59 52.68 -7.26
N GLU A 79 18.01 51.49 -7.44
CA GLU A 79 18.19 50.39 -6.50
C GLU A 79 19.63 49.85 -6.63
N TYR A 80 20.38 49.93 -5.54
CA TYR A 80 21.70 49.30 -5.46
C TYR A 80 21.54 47.80 -5.25
N ASP A 81 21.77 47.03 -6.31
CA ASP A 81 21.80 45.58 -6.21
C ASP A 81 23.03 45.08 -5.44
N VAL A 82 22.79 44.20 -4.47
CA VAL A 82 23.81 43.37 -3.84
C VAL A 82 24.39 42.43 -4.91
N PRO A 83 25.73 42.31 -5.06
CA PRO A 83 26.31 41.48 -6.12
C PRO A 83 25.97 40.01 -5.89
N VAL A 84 25.03 39.50 -6.69
CA VAL A 84 24.66 38.07 -6.68
C VAL A 84 25.82 37.26 -7.24
N ALA A 85 26.37 36.37 -6.41
CA ALA A 85 27.41 35.44 -6.78
C ALA A 85 27.05 34.68 -8.08
N LYS A 86 27.96 34.67 -9.06
CA LYS A 86 27.81 34.01 -10.37
C LYS A 86 27.72 32.49 -10.20
N SER A 87 26.54 31.98 -9.86
CA SER A 87 26.23 30.55 -9.80
C SER A 87 25.38 30.17 -11.01
N ARG A 88 25.89 29.23 -11.82
CA ARG A 88 25.22 28.48 -12.91
C ARG A 88 24.04 29.19 -13.62
N LYS A 89 24.28 30.35 -14.23
CA LYS A 89 23.25 31.16 -14.94
C LYS A 89 22.48 30.43 -16.06
N ILE A 90 23.02 29.35 -16.61
CA ILE A 90 22.45 28.66 -17.79
C ILE A 90 21.22 27.79 -17.42
N LEU A 91 21.14 27.28 -16.19
CA LEU A 91 20.00 26.49 -15.72
C LEU A 91 18.88 27.42 -15.21
N GLY A 92 18.05 27.89 -16.13
CA GLY A 92 16.82 28.65 -15.80
C GLY A 92 16.54 29.83 -16.72
N GLU A 93 17.53 30.34 -17.44
CA GLU A 93 17.38 31.48 -18.36
C GLU A 93 16.35 31.19 -19.46
N ARG A 94 16.35 29.97 -20.01
CA ARG A 94 15.33 29.52 -20.98
C ARG A 94 13.91 29.51 -20.40
N SER A 95 13.73 29.14 -19.13
CA SER A 95 12.40 29.19 -18.50
C SER A 95 11.97 30.62 -18.21
N LEU A 96 12.90 31.51 -17.84
CA LEU A 96 12.61 32.92 -17.60
C LEU A 96 12.16 33.63 -18.88
N LEU A 97 12.89 33.46 -19.99
CA LEU A 97 12.51 34.01 -21.29
C LEU A 97 11.13 33.51 -21.71
N LYS A 98 10.85 32.21 -21.57
CA LYS A 98 9.54 31.63 -21.87
C LYS A 98 8.41 32.18 -20.99
N ILE A 99 8.67 32.51 -19.73
CA ILE A 99 7.67 33.12 -18.84
C ILE A 99 7.38 34.55 -19.30
N ILE A 100 8.40 35.32 -19.68
CA ILE A 100 8.25 36.70 -20.16
C ILE A 100 7.51 36.71 -21.50
N GLU A 101 7.93 35.89 -22.45
CA GLU A 101 7.31 35.75 -23.78
C GLU A 101 5.84 35.35 -23.68
N ASN A 102 5.49 34.41 -22.80
CA ASN A 102 4.13 33.87 -22.66
C ASN A 102 3.34 34.48 -21.48
N ALA A 103 3.75 35.63 -20.94
CA ALA A 103 3.21 36.16 -19.69
C ALA A 103 1.68 36.35 -19.69
N GLN A 104 1.13 36.82 -20.82
CA GLN A 104 -0.30 37.07 -20.97
C GLN A 104 -1.11 35.75 -20.94
N GLU A 105 -0.64 34.72 -21.65
CA GLU A 105 -1.28 33.40 -21.69
C GLU A 105 -1.18 32.68 -20.34
N LEU A 106 -0.01 32.76 -19.69
CA LEU A 106 0.20 32.24 -18.35
C LEU A 106 -0.71 32.92 -17.33
N ARG A 107 -0.96 34.23 -17.47
CA ARG A 107 -1.91 34.97 -16.61
C ARG A 107 -3.35 34.50 -16.78
N VAL A 108 -3.80 34.26 -18.00
CA VAL A 108 -5.18 33.78 -18.26
C VAL A 108 -5.34 32.33 -17.78
N SER A 109 -4.41 31.45 -18.12
CA SER A 109 -4.45 30.04 -17.72
C SER A 109 -4.33 29.84 -16.21
N SER A 110 -3.46 30.58 -15.52
CA SER A 110 -3.35 30.55 -14.05
C SER A 110 -4.63 31.03 -13.36
N LYS A 111 -5.23 32.14 -13.81
CA LYS A 111 -6.51 32.62 -13.29
C LYS A 111 -7.65 31.63 -13.51
N LYS A 112 -7.72 31.03 -14.70
CA LYS A 112 -8.72 30.00 -15.02
C LYS A 112 -8.54 28.80 -14.09
N THR A 113 -7.31 28.32 -13.94
CA THR A 113 -6.98 27.20 -13.05
C THR A 113 -7.38 27.51 -11.62
N ALA A 114 -6.99 28.67 -11.08
CA ALA A 114 -7.32 29.09 -9.71
C ALA A 114 -8.83 29.18 -9.46
N LYS A 115 -9.61 29.70 -10.43
CA LYS A 115 -11.08 29.79 -10.32
C LYS A 115 -11.80 28.46 -10.50
N GLN A 116 -11.20 27.50 -11.20
CA GLN A 116 -11.78 26.18 -11.46
C GLN A 116 -11.40 25.15 -10.40
N LEU A 117 -10.62 25.51 -9.38
CA LEU A 117 -10.31 24.62 -8.28
C LEU A 117 -11.60 24.28 -7.51
N SER A 118 -11.95 23.00 -7.49
CA SER A 118 -13.01 22.46 -6.65
C SER A 118 -12.43 21.81 -5.40
N TYR A 119 -13.15 21.87 -4.28
CA TYR A 119 -12.77 21.13 -3.07
C TYR A 119 -12.72 19.63 -3.38
N GLY A 120 -11.62 18.96 -3.04
CA GLY A 120 -11.46 17.53 -3.34
C GLY A 120 -10.01 17.16 -3.55
N THR A 121 -9.25 17.04 -2.46
CA THR A 121 -7.85 16.57 -2.52
C THR A 121 -7.75 15.05 -2.37
N GLY A 122 -6.73 14.46 -2.98
CA GLY A 122 -6.41 13.03 -2.88
C GLY A 122 -6.87 12.21 -4.07
N ARG A 123 -6.90 10.88 -3.90
CA ARG A 123 -7.35 9.93 -4.94
C ARG A 123 -8.86 10.01 -5.13
N LYS A 124 -9.36 9.55 -6.27
CA LYS A 124 -10.80 9.57 -6.63
C LYS A 124 -11.73 9.07 -5.51
N ASN A 125 -11.47 7.89 -4.95
CA ASN A 125 -12.28 7.36 -3.83
C ASN A 125 -12.22 8.25 -2.57
N THR A 126 -11.08 8.86 -2.28
CA THR A 126 -10.92 9.81 -1.18
C THR A 126 -11.72 11.08 -1.45
N GLN A 127 -11.64 11.62 -2.67
CA GLN A 127 -12.43 12.77 -3.11
C GLN A 127 -13.93 12.49 -2.99
N GLU A 128 -14.41 11.35 -3.49
CA GLU A 128 -15.82 10.95 -3.38
C GLU A 128 -16.27 10.84 -1.91
N THR A 129 -15.42 10.34 -1.02
CA THR A 129 -15.70 10.29 0.42
C THR A 129 -15.82 11.69 1.02
N LYS A 130 -14.90 12.61 0.66
CA LYS A 130 -14.94 14.01 1.09
C LYS A 130 -16.20 14.71 0.56
N HIS A 131 -16.50 14.58 -0.73
CA HIS A 131 -17.70 15.13 -1.35
C HIS A 131 -18.98 14.62 -0.69
N ARG A 132 -19.04 13.32 -0.36
CA ARG A 132 -20.20 12.75 0.34
C ARG A 132 -20.39 13.35 1.74
N ALA A 133 -19.31 13.57 2.48
CA ALA A 133 -19.39 14.22 3.80
C ALA A 133 -19.88 15.67 3.68
N VAL A 134 -19.35 16.43 2.70
CA VAL A 134 -19.79 17.81 2.42
C VAL A 134 -21.24 17.85 1.94
N ALA A 135 -21.65 16.95 1.05
CA ALA A 135 -23.03 16.88 0.56
C ALA A 135 -24.03 16.60 1.70
N ARG A 136 -23.68 15.68 2.61
CA ARG A 136 -24.48 15.42 3.83
C ARG A 136 -24.57 16.65 4.72
N PHE A 137 -23.46 17.34 4.93
CA PHE A 137 -23.43 18.56 5.74
C PHE A 137 -24.26 19.68 5.13
N ASN A 138 -24.09 19.97 3.84
CA ASN A 138 -24.87 21.01 3.15
C ASN A 138 -26.36 20.65 3.12
N SER A 139 -26.72 19.38 2.94
CA SER A 139 -28.11 18.92 3.04
C SER A 139 -28.69 19.18 4.44
N PHE A 140 -27.91 18.90 5.49
CA PHE A 140 -28.31 19.22 6.87
C PHE A 140 -28.47 20.72 7.10
N ARG A 141 -27.56 21.56 6.57
CA ARG A 141 -27.68 23.02 6.68
C ARG A 141 -28.96 23.54 6.02
N MET A 142 -29.25 23.09 4.80
CA MET A 142 -30.44 23.53 4.06
C MET A 142 -31.74 23.04 4.71
N HIS A 143 -31.81 21.76 5.07
CA HIS A 143 -33.07 21.14 5.48
C HIS A 143 -33.30 21.14 6.99
N SER A 144 -32.25 21.05 7.81
CA SER A 144 -32.37 20.99 9.27
C SER A 144 -32.10 22.33 9.95
N LEU A 145 -31.12 23.11 9.46
CA LEU A 145 -30.84 24.45 9.98
C LEU A 145 -31.59 25.56 9.24
N GLN A 146 -32.32 25.22 8.17
CA GLN A 146 -33.05 26.16 7.32
C GLN A 146 -32.16 27.28 6.76
N GLN A 147 -30.86 27.00 6.58
CA GLN A 147 -29.91 27.92 5.99
C GLN A 147 -29.98 27.80 4.46
N ALA A 148 -30.83 28.61 3.83
CA ALA A 148 -31.02 28.61 2.38
C ALA A 148 -29.75 29.07 1.62
N ASP A 149 -28.96 29.97 2.21
CA ASP A 149 -27.73 30.48 1.58
C ASP A 149 -26.48 29.75 2.08
N LEU A 150 -25.96 28.85 1.24
CA LEU A 150 -24.70 28.14 1.48
C LEU A 150 -23.46 29.02 1.28
N LYS A 151 -23.59 30.29 0.87
CA LYS A 151 -22.47 31.25 0.84
C LYS A 151 -22.09 31.73 2.24
N VAL A 152 -23.02 31.65 3.19
CA VAL A 152 -22.72 31.95 4.60
C VAL A 152 -21.73 30.91 5.13
N SER A 153 -20.66 31.39 5.75
CA SER A 153 -19.61 30.55 6.32
C SER A 153 -20.17 29.60 7.37
N LEU A 154 -19.69 28.37 7.39
CA LEU A 154 -20.03 27.41 8.44
C LEU A 154 -19.50 27.89 9.81
N THR A 155 -20.27 27.62 10.85
CA THR A 155 -19.88 27.84 12.26
C THR A 155 -19.54 26.52 12.95
N GLY A 156 -18.82 26.60 14.08
CA GLY A 156 -18.56 25.42 14.91
C GLY A 156 -19.84 24.81 15.49
N GLU A 157 -20.87 25.63 15.70
CA GLU A 157 -22.20 25.17 16.13
C GLU A 157 -22.87 24.34 15.03
N ASP A 158 -22.81 24.77 13.76
CA ASP A 158 -23.36 24.00 12.63
C ASP A 158 -22.71 22.62 12.53
N VAL A 159 -21.38 22.57 12.68
CA VAL A 159 -20.61 21.33 12.67
C VAL A 159 -21.00 20.44 13.85
N LEU A 160 -21.09 20.99 15.07
CA LEU A 160 -21.46 20.23 16.26
C LEU A 160 -22.87 19.62 16.12
N ARG A 161 -23.86 20.43 15.72
CA ARG A 161 -25.24 19.98 15.52
C ARG A 161 -25.37 18.94 14.41
N PHE A 162 -24.63 19.14 13.31
CA PHE A 162 -24.55 18.15 12.25
C PHE A 162 -23.98 16.84 12.76
N MET A 163 -22.85 16.90 13.48
CA MET A 163 -22.16 15.73 13.99
C MET A 163 -23.02 14.96 15.00
N ASP A 164 -23.76 15.65 15.87
CA ASP A 164 -24.70 15.00 16.80
C ASP A 164 -25.84 14.29 16.05
N SER A 165 -26.37 14.91 15.00
CA SER A 165 -27.47 14.34 14.21
C SER A 165 -27.00 13.16 13.35
N ILE A 166 -25.89 13.33 12.63
CA ILE A 166 -25.45 12.37 11.60
C ILE A 166 -24.98 11.04 12.18
N ILE A 167 -24.44 11.01 13.42
CA ILE A 167 -24.01 9.75 14.05
C ILE A 167 -25.19 8.83 14.37
N GLY A 168 -26.40 9.38 14.56
CA GLY A 168 -27.64 8.60 14.71
C GLY A 168 -28.19 8.08 13.39
N VAL A 169 -27.81 8.69 12.27
CA VAL A 169 -28.28 8.33 10.91
C VAL A 169 -27.32 7.40 10.18
N ILE A 170 -26.01 7.48 10.47
CA ILE A 170 -25.01 6.65 9.81
C ILE A 170 -25.16 5.18 10.27
N VAL A 171 -25.56 4.33 9.33
CA VAL A 171 -25.57 2.87 9.53
C VAL A 171 -24.16 2.32 9.36
N PRO A 172 -23.59 1.63 10.37
CA PRO A 172 -22.28 1.01 10.24
C PRO A 172 -22.30 -0.16 9.24
N ASN A 173 -21.27 -0.28 8.40
CA ASN A 173 -21.13 -1.36 7.40
C ASN A 173 -20.77 -2.74 8.00
N ARG A 174 -21.03 -2.98 9.29
CA ARG A 174 -20.70 -4.24 9.99
C ARG A 174 -21.93 -4.73 10.71
N ARG A 175 -22.25 -6.01 10.52
CA ARG A 175 -23.35 -6.68 11.21
C ARG A 175 -23.19 -6.53 12.73
N ASN A 176 -24.28 -6.21 13.41
CA ASN A 176 -24.37 -6.03 14.86
C ASN A 176 -23.50 -4.91 15.46
N LYS A 177 -22.95 -4.00 14.64
CA LYS A 177 -22.21 -2.84 15.17
C LYS A 177 -23.20 -1.74 15.56
N PRO A 178 -23.28 -1.35 16.85
CA PRO A 178 -24.36 -0.48 17.35
C PRO A 178 -24.21 0.98 16.92
N ALA A 179 -22.97 1.44 16.71
CA ALA A 179 -22.67 2.84 16.47
C ALA A 179 -21.46 3.03 15.51
N PRO A 180 -21.30 4.19 14.85
CA PRO A 180 -20.13 4.49 14.03
C PRO A 180 -18.83 4.53 14.84
N ASN A 181 -17.68 4.45 14.15
CA ASN A 181 -16.38 4.52 14.84
C ASN A 181 -16.02 5.99 15.13
N ALA A 182 -15.45 6.25 16.30
CA ALA A 182 -14.95 7.57 16.68
C ALA A 182 -13.95 8.11 15.62
N SER A 183 -13.08 7.26 15.07
CA SER A 183 -12.18 7.64 13.97
C SER A 183 -12.90 8.10 12.69
N THR A 184 -14.09 7.56 12.40
CA THR A 184 -14.92 8.00 11.27
C THR A 184 -15.50 9.38 11.53
N ALA A 185 -15.98 9.63 12.76
CA ALA A 185 -16.49 10.95 13.14
C ALA A 185 -15.38 12.02 13.08
N ALA A 186 -14.18 11.71 13.60
CA ALA A 186 -13.03 12.60 13.52
C ALA A 186 -12.63 12.91 12.07
N ALA A 187 -12.64 11.91 11.18
CA ALA A 187 -12.35 12.12 9.76
C ALA A 187 -13.39 13.04 9.09
N ILE A 188 -14.68 12.91 9.42
CA ILE A 188 -15.73 13.81 8.90
C ILE A 188 -15.49 15.23 9.40
N ILE A 189 -15.21 15.43 10.69
CA ILE A 189 -14.92 16.76 11.26
C ILE A 189 -13.75 17.41 10.52
N GLN A 190 -12.65 16.67 10.31
CA GLN A 190 -11.49 17.18 9.59
C GLN A 190 -11.86 17.61 8.15
N VAL A 191 -12.66 16.81 7.44
CA VAL A 191 -13.14 17.17 6.10
C VAL A 191 -13.94 18.47 6.12
N LEU A 192 -14.80 18.67 7.11
CA LEU A 192 -15.60 19.89 7.23
C LEU A 192 -14.74 21.12 7.56
N VAL A 193 -13.71 20.97 8.40
CA VAL A 193 -12.74 22.04 8.67
C VAL A 193 -11.97 22.42 7.41
N GLU A 194 -11.45 21.43 6.67
CA GLU A 194 -10.76 21.66 5.39
C GLU A 194 -11.68 22.32 4.36
N TYR A 195 -12.95 21.89 4.29
CA TYR A 195 -13.97 22.49 3.43
C TYR A 195 -14.26 23.94 3.82
N GLY A 196 -14.30 24.25 5.13
CA GLY A 196 -14.48 25.59 5.66
C GLY A 196 -13.38 26.55 5.23
N ILE A 197 -12.13 26.11 5.35
CA ILE A 197 -10.95 26.87 4.93
C ILE A 197 -10.97 27.07 3.41
N PHE A 198 -11.19 26.01 2.64
CA PHE A 198 -11.17 26.07 1.18
C PHE A 198 -12.28 26.97 0.60
N THR A 199 -13.49 26.88 1.15
CA THR A 199 -14.69 27.51 0.54
C THR A 199 -14.93 28.91 1.08
N TYR A 200 -14.67 29.14 2.37
CA TYR A 200 -15.03 30.40 3.04
C TYR A 200 -13.82 31.15 3.59
N ASN A 201 -12.60 30.63 3.40
CA ASN A 201 -11.40 31.16 4.04
C ASN A 201 -11.55 31.30 5.57
N ARG A 202 -12.29 30.39 6.20
CA ARG A 202 -12.59 30.40 7.64
C ARG A 202 -12.10 29.12 8.30
N SER A 203 -11.32 29.28 9.36
CA SER A 203 -10.98 28.20 10.28
C SER A 203 -11.88 28.25 11.52
N LEU A 204 -12.10 27.11 12.17
CA LEU A 204 -12.81 27.08 13.45
C LEU A 204 -12.00 27.78 14.53
N THR A 205 -12.68 28.59 15.35
CA THR A 205 -12.06 29.28 16.49
C THR A 205 -11.59 28.27 17.55
N PRO A 206 -10.65 28.64 18.44
CA PRO A 206 -10.26 27.78 19.55
C PRO A 206 -11.43 27.33 20.42
N GLN A 207 -12.39 28.22 20.67
CA GLN A 207 -13.60 27.92 21.45
C GLN A 207 -14.50 26.91 20.72
N GLU A 208 -14.73 27.08 19.43
CA GLU A 208 -15.51 26.14 18.61
C GLU A 208 -14.87 24.74 18.62
N LYS A 209 -13.55 24.67 18.44
CA LYS A 209 -12.78 23.41 18.50
C LYS A 209 -12.92 22.74 19.86
N ALA A 210 -12.81 23.50 20.95
CA ALA A 210 -12.98 22.98 22.31
C ALA A 210 -14.37 22.37 22.51
N ARG A 211 -15.44 23.04 22.07
CA ARG A 211 -16.82 22.52 22.17
C ARG A 211 -17.02 21.23 21.36
N ILE A 212 -16.49 21.17 20.14
CA ILE A 212 -16.55 19.96 19.30
C ILE A 212 -15.78 18.81 19.97
N HIS A 213 -14.62 19.10 20.58
CA HIS A 213 -13.84 18.10 21.31
C HIS A 213 -14.60 17.58 22.54
N THR A 214 -15.21 18.46 23.33
CA THR A 214 -16.05 18.08 24.48
C THR A 214 -17.22 17.20 24.04
N TRP A 215 -17.89 17.55 22.95
CA TRP A 215 -18.94 16.71 22.36
C TRP A 215 -18.40 15.35 21.92
N TYR A 216 -17.26 15.31 21.22
CA TYR A 216 -16.65 14.08 20.74
C TYR A 216 -16.29 13.12 21.88
N ASP A 217 -15.81 13.67 23.01
CA ASP A 217 -15.55 12.90 24.23
C ASP A 217 -16.84 12.43 24.91
N GLY A 218 -17.86 13.27 24.97
CA GLY A 218 -19.21 12.90 25.43
C GLY A 218 -19.77 11.73 24.62
N ALA A 219 -19.81 11.85 23.29
CA ALA A 219 -20.35 10.83 22.40
C ALA A 219 -19.62 9.47 22.51
N LYS A 220 -18.33 9.45 22.83
CA LYS A 220 -17.59 8.21 23.16
C LYS A 220 -18.05 7.62 24.49
N ARG A 221 -18.18 8.45 25.54
CA ARG A 221 -18.63 8.00 26.87
C ARG A 221 -20.06 7.47 26.84
N ASP A 222 -20.93 8.10 26.06
CA ASP A 222 -22.35 7.73 25.93
C ASP A 222 -22.56 6.49 25.02
N GLY A 223 -21.49 5.89 24.49
CA GLY A 223 -21.58 4.73 23.60
C GLY A 223 -22.12 5.05 22.20
N ARG A 224 -22.40 6.32 21.89
CA ARG A 224 -22.81 6.79 20.55
C ARG A 224 -21.68 6.71 19.52
N LEU A 225 -20.44 6.51 19.97
CA LEU A 225 -19.27 6.23 19.14
C LEU A 225 -18.47 5.05 19.70
N THR A 226 -18.20 4.05 18.87
CA THR A 226 -17.32 2.93 19.24
C THR A 226 -15.86 3.33 19.12
N THR A 227 -15.02 2.98 20.08
CA THR A 227 -13.56 3.16 20.04
C THR A 227 -12.84 1.88 19.58
N GLY A 228 -11.61 2.04 19.08
CA GLY A 228 -10.79 0.90 18.65
C GLY A 228 -11.31 0.16 17.41
N LYS A 229 -10.92 -1.11 17.30
CA LYS A 229 -11.35 -2.00 16.21
C LYS A 229 -12.55 -2.81 16.70
N TRP A 230 -13.64 -2.76 15.95
CA TRP A 230 -14.87 -3.48 16.27
C TRP A 230 -14.71 -5.00 16.26
N ALA A 231 -13.98 -5.52 15.27
CA ALA A 231 -13.71 -6.94 15.14
C ALA A 231 -12.24 -7.21 15.50
N GLU A 232 -12.02 -8.31 16.21
CA GLU A 232 -10.68 -8.84 16.46
C GLU A 232 -9.98 -9.16 15.13
N ARG A 233 -8.69 -8.85 15.05
CA ARG A 233 -7.89 -9.19 13.89
C ARG A 233 -7.31 -10.59 14.08
N ILE A 234 -7.92 -11.56 13.43
CA ILE A 234 -7.36 -12.90 13.33
C ILE A 234 -6.21 -12.86 12.33
N ARG A 235 -5.04 -13.32 12.75
CA ARG A 235 -3.89 -13.51 11.85
C ARG A 235 -4.00 -14.88 11.20
N VAL A 236 -3.92 -14.90 9.87
CA VAL A 236 -3.88 -16.15 9.11
C VAL A 236 -2.43 -16.55 8.95
N GLY A 237 -2.04 -17.65 9.61
CA GLY A 237 -0.72 -18.26 9.43
C GLY A 237 -0.71 -19.30 8.31
N ILE A 238 0.46 -19.88 8.06
CA ILE A 238 0.65 -20.92 7.04
C ILE A 238 -0.21 -22.17 7.30
N SER A 239 -0.40 -22.55 8.57
CA SER A 239 -1.24 -23.69 8.97
C SER A 239 -2.72 -23.44 8.66
N THR A 240 -3.23 -22.25 8.99
CA THR A 240 -4.59 -21.84 8.68
C THR A 240 -4.81 -21.77 7.17
N LEU A 241 -3.87 -21.17 6.43
CA LEU A 241 -3.92 -21.12 4.96
C LEU A 241 -3.94 -22.53 4.35
N SER A 242 -3.10 -23.43 4.87
CA SER A 242 -3.07 -24.84 4.45
C SER A 242 -4.40 -25.54 4.70
N MET A 243 -4.99 -25.36 5.87
CA MET A 243 -6.29 -25.94 6.22
C MET A 243 -7.42 -25.40 5.33
N MET A 244 -7.47 -24.08 5.12
CA MET A 244 -8.44 -23.44 4.23
C MET A 244 -8.32 -23.93 2.80
N SER A 245 -7.08 -24.04 2.29
CA SER A 245 -6.80 -24.49 0.94
C SER A 245 -7.19 -25.96 0.74
N LYS A 246 -6.89 -26.83 1.70
CA LYS A 246 -7.34 -28.24 1.69
C LYS A 246 -8.86 -28.36 1.74
N ALA A 247 -9.52 -27.58 2.60
CA ALA A 247 -10.98 -27.58 2.69
C ALA A 247 -11.63 -27.11 1.38
N TRP A 248 -11.10 -26.05 0.75
CA TRP A 248 -11.53 -25.57 -0.55
C TRP A 248 -11.42 -26.64 -1.62
N LEU A 249 -10.24 -27.27 -1.76
CA LEU A 249 -10.02 -28.33 -2.75
C LEU A 249 -10.91 -29.54 -2.51
N ARG A 250 -11.01 -30.04 -1.27
CA ARG A 250 -11.88 -31.18 -0.92
C ARG A 250 -13.35 -30.90 -1.22
N PHE A 251 -13.81 -29.66 -1.00
CA PHE A 251 -15.17 -29.26 -1.31
C PHE A 251 -15.46 -29.41 -2.82
N TYR A 252 -14.57 -28.93 -3.69
CA TYR A 252 -14.79 -29.01 -5.14
C TYR A 252 -14.51 -30.39 -5.73
N VAL A 253 -13.63 -31.19 -5.12
CA VAL A 253 -13.48 -32.61 -5.47
C VAL A 253 -14.79 -33.36 -5.19
N LYS A 254 -15.40 -33.13 -4.02
CA LYS A 254 -16.62 -33.84 -3.61
C LYS A 254 -17.87 -33.40 -4.36
N ASN A 255 -18.03 -32.09 -4.59
CA ASN A 255 -19.26 -31.53 -5.16
C ASN A 255 -19.15 -31.22 -6.66
N GLY A 256 -17.97 -31.37 -7.25
CA GLY A 256 -17.67 -30.91 -8.61
C GLY A 256 -17.44 -29.40 -8.71
N THR A 257 -16.88 -28.96 -9.83
CA THR A 257 -16.73 -27.55 -10.19
C THR A 257 -16.99 -27.36 -11.68
N ILE A 258 -17.45 -26.16 -12.08
CA ILE A 258 -17.67 -25.82 -13.49
C ILE A 258 -16.34 -25.78 -14.25
N SER A 259 -15.28 -25.29 -13.62
CA SER A 259 -13.94 -25.21 -14.21
C SER A 259 -12.87 -25.30 -13.12
N TRP A 260 -11.96 -26.25 -13.29
CA TRP A 260 -10.78 -26.37 -12.43
C TRP A 260 -9.84 -25.18 -12.58
N ASP A 261 -9.77 -24.56 -13.76
CA ASP A 261 -8.92 -23.38 -13.99
C ASP A 261 -9.36 -22.21 -13.12
N ILE A 262 -10.66 -21.90 -13.09
CA ILE A 262 -11.21 -20.83 -12.25
C ILE A 262 -11.04 -21.18 -10.76
N THR A 263 -11.24 -22.45 -10.40
CA THR A 263 -11.16 -22.92 -9.02
C THR A 263 -9.74 -22.82 -8.47
N LEU A 264 -8.75 -23.25 -9.25
CA LEU A 264 -7.34 -23.17 -8.93
C LEU A 264 -6.83 -21.74 -8.98
N TYR A 265 -7.29 -20.91 -9.93
CA TYR A 265 -6.94 -19.49 -9.98
C TYR A 265 -7.41 -18.74 -8.73
N LYS A 266 -8.62 -19.00 -8.25
CA LYS A 266 -9.13 -18.42 -7.00
C LYS A 266 -8.25 -18.81 -5.81
N LEU A 267 -7.90 -20.10 -5.69
CA LEU A 267 -6.99 -20.59 -4.66
C LEU A 267 -5.61 -19.91 -4.77
N PHE A 268 -5.03 -19.90 -5.97
CA PHE A 268 -3.76 -19.27 -6.28
C PHE A 268 -3.74 -17.80 -5.90
N SER A 269 -4.80 -17.03 -6.20
CA SER A 269 -4.87 -15.60 -5.86
C SER A 269 -4.74 -15.34 -4.34
N VAL A 270 -5.33 -16.20 -3.51
CA VAL A 270 -5.26 -16.11 -2.04
C VAL A 270 -3.87 -16.53 -1.53
N VAL A 271 -3.33 -17.62 -2.07
CA VAL A 271 -1.99 -18.10 -1.72
C VAL A 271 -0.91 -17.08 -2.12
N LEU A 272 -0.99 -16.53 -3.33
CA LEU A 272 -0.05 -15.55 -3.85
C LEU A 272 -0.07 -14.27 -3.00
N THR A 273 -1.24 -13.73 -2.69
CA THR A 273 -1.36 -12.55 -1.82
C THR A 273 -0.74 -12.79 -0.45
N SER A 274 -0.93 -14.00 0.09
CA SER A 274 -0.37 -14.40 1.39
C SER A 274 1.16 -14.54 1.33
N ALA A 275 1.70 -15.19 0.29
CA ALA A 275 3.12 -15.40 0.10
C ALA A 275 3.89 -14.10 -0.14
N LEU A 276 3.29 -13.16 -0.88
CA LEU A 276 3.88 -11.84 -1.14
C LEU A 276 3.72 -10.86 0.04
N ALA A 277 2.99 -11.26 1.10
CA ALA A 277 2.68 -10.43 2.26
C ALA A 277 2.14 -9.04 1.90
N CYS A 278 1.40 -8.94 0.80
CA CYS A 278 0.95 -7.68 0.22
C CYS A 278 -0.56 -7.48 0.39
N ARG A 279 -1.07 -6.28 0.05
CA ARG A 279 -2.51 -6.04 0.01
C ARG A 279 -3.05 -6.58 -1.30
N VAL A 280 -4.31 -7.01 -1.29
CA VAL A 280 -5.04 -7.35 -2.53
C VAL A 280 -4.96 -6.22 -3.56
N GLY A 281 -5.03 -4.97 -3.08
CA GLY A 281 -4.89 -3.76 -3.91
C GLY A 281 -3.50 -3.53 -4.54
N ASP A 282 -2.48 -4.25 -4.10
CA ASP A 282 -1.13 -4.22 -4.69
C ASP A 282 -1.05 -5.19 -5.89
N LEU A 283 -1.88 -6.24 -5.92
CA LEU A 283 -1.98 -7.21 -7.02
C LEU A 283 -3.10 -6.89 -8.02
N ALA A 284 -4.26 -6.49 -7.52
CA ALA A 284 -5.47 -6.17 -8.30
C ALA A 284 -6.01 -4.80 -7.87
N ARG A 285 -5.95 -3.85 -8.79
CA ARG A 285 -6.21 -2.41 -8.62
C ARG A 285 -7.56 -2.04 -9.23
N SER A 286 -8.10 -0.92 -8.77
CA SER A 286 -9.38 -0.39 -9.26
C SER A 286 -9.25 0.16 -10.69
N THR A 287 -10.23 -0.17 -11.54
CA THR A 287 -10.26 0.22 -12.96
C THR A 287 -10.25 1.73 -13.22
N LEU A 288 -10.77 2.51 -12.28
CA LEU A 288 -11.01 3.94 -12.47
C LEU A 288 -9.79 4.85 -12.25
N SER A 289 -8.61 4.34 -11.88
CA SER A 289 -7.51 5.20 -11.41
C SER A 289 -6.09 4.73 -11.75
N TYR A 290 -5.93 3.61 -12.43
CA TYR A 290 -4.62 3.05 -12.76
C TYR A 290 -4.57 2.64 -14.22
N SER A 291 -3.48 2.99 -14.90
CA SER A 291 -3.21 2.51 -16.26
C SER A 291 -2.96 1.01 -16.33
N LEU A 292 -2.50 0.42 -15.22
CA LEU A 292 -2.30 -1.00 -15.05
C LEU A 292 -3.15 -1.47 -13.87
N GLU A 293 -4.04 -2.42 -14.13
CA GLU A 293 -5.05 -2.85 -13.16
C GLU A 293 -4.66 -4.13 -12.41
N TYR A 294 -3.74 -4.93 -12.93
CA TYR A 294 -3.34 -6.19 -12.32
C TYR A 294 -1.85 -6.48 -12.53
N THR A 295 -1.26 -7.27 -11.64
CA THR A 295 0.09 -7.81 -11.84
C THR A 295 0.09 -8.72 -13.06
N ARG A 296 1.10 -8.56 -13.93
CA ARG A 296 1.20 -9.32 -15.18
C ARG A 296 2.32 -10.35 -15.09
N TRP A 297 2.32 -11.30 -16.01
CA TRP A 297 3.41 -12.26 -16.16
C TRP A 297 4.77 -11.59 -16.38
N GLN A 298 4.83 -10.49 -17.12
CA GLN A 298 6.05 -9.67 -17.27
C GLN A 298 6.56 -9.01 -15.98
N ASP A 299 5.83 -9.12 -14.87
CA ASP A 299 6.26 -8.65 -13.55
C ASP A 299 6.75 -9.82 -12.67
N VAL A 300 6.79 -11.04 -13.22
CA VAL A 300 7.25 -12.27 -12.58
C VAL A 300 8.40 -12.84 -13.40
N ASP A 301 9.56 -13.02 -12.77
CA ASP A 301 10.68 -13.75 -13.34
C ASP A 301 10.87 -15.05 -12.55
N ILE A 302 10.79 -16.20 -13.22
CA ILE A 302 11.10 -17.51 -12.61
C ILE A 302 12.45 -17.97 -13.14
N THR A 303 13.39 -18.24 -12.23
CA THR A 303 14.77 -18.59 -12.55
C THR A 303 15.21 -19.83 -11.79
N ILE A 304 16.15 -20.58 -12.37
CA ILE A 304 16.79 -21.72 -11.71
C ILE A 304 18.17 -21.27 -11.23
N ARG A 305 18.46 -21.44 -9.95
CA ARG A 305 19.75 -21.11 -9.35
C ARG A 305 20.78 -22.17 -9.73
N MET A 306 21.82 -21.76 -10.47
CA MET A 306 22.79 -22.69 -11.08
C MET A 306 23.98 -23.06 -10.18
N ASP A 307 23.88 -22.91 -8.86
CA ASP A 307 25.02 -23.09 -7.94
C ASP A 307 25.36 -24.58 -7.63
N SER A 308 24.77 -25.57 -8.32
CA SER A 308 24.94 -27.02 -8.03
C SER A 308 25.01 -27.90 -9.31
N PRO A 309 25.67 -29.08 -9.27
CA PRO A 309 26.07 -29.82 -10.47
C PRO A 309 24.97 -30.71 -11.09
N LYS A 310 24.91 -30.70 -12.43
CA LYS A 310 24.31 -31.69 -13.37
C LYS A 310 22.80 -32.01 -13.32
N SER A 311 22.07 -31.82 -12.21
CA SER A 311 20.62 -32.07 -12.16
C SER A 311 19.84 -30.94 -11.50
N VAL A 312 18.84 -30.38 -12.19
CA VAL A 312 17.93 -29.36 -11.64
C VAL A 312 16.92 -30.03 -10.71
N GLN A 313 16.80 -29.54 -9.48
CA GLN A 313 15.84 -30.00 -8.48
C GLN A 313 14.78 -28.93 -8.22
N TRP A 314 13.62 -29.35 -7.68
CA TRP A 314 12.51 -28.43 -7.37
C TRP A 314 12.94 -27.27 -6.46
N LYS A 315 13.81 -27.53 -5.49
CA LYS A 315 14.35 -26.53 -4.55
C LYS A 315 15.21 -25.43 -5.21
N ASP A 316 15.67 -25.66 -6.44
CA ASP A 316 16.58 -24.76 -7.15
C ASP A 316 15.82 -23.63 -7.89
N PHE A 317 14.48 -23.70 -7.92
CA PHE A 317 13.65 -22.65 -8.48
C PHE A 317 13.59 -21.45 -7.53
N GLU A 318 13.63 -20.26 -8.10
CA GLU A 318 13.40 -18.99 -7.42
C GLU A 318 12.48 -18.15 -8.31
N ALA A 319 11.60 -17.37 -7.69
CA ALA A 319 10.78 -16.41 -8.42
C ALA A 319 10.94 -15.01 -7.84
N GLN A 320 11.07 -14.03 -8.71
CA GLN A 320 11.07 -12.62 -8.39
C GLN A 320 9.75 -12.02 -8.86
N VAL A 321 9.01 -11.40 -7.94
CA VAL A 321 7.74 -10.73 -8.24
C VAL A 321 7.86 -9.24 -7.99
N THR A 322 7.65 -8.44 -9.04
CA THR A 322 7.68 -6.98 -8.98
C THR A 322 6.28 -6.44 -8.72
N LEU A 323 6.08 -5.86 -7.54
CA LEU A 323 4.85 -5.19 -7.13
C LEU A 323 4.91 -3.71 -7.52
N ARG A 324 4.05 -3.33 -8.47
CA ARG A 324 3.94 -1.95 -8.94
C ARG A 324 2.85 -1.19 -8.21
N TYR A 325 3.04 0.12 -8.03
CA TYR A 325 2.05 1.02 -7.42
C TYR A 325 1.61 0.60 -6.00
N THR A 326 2.54 0.00 -5.24
CA THR A 326 2.28 -0.36 -3.85
C THR A 326 1.92 0.86 -3.03
N LYS A 327 1.29 0.64 -1.87
CA LYS A 327 0.92 1.73 -0.96
C LYS A 327 2.12 2.67 -0.72
N PHE A 328 1.87 3.98 -0.83
CA PHE A 328 2.85 5.07 -0.73
C PHE A 328 3.78 5.26 -1.95
N LYS A 329 3.82 4.32 -2.91
CA LYS A 329 4.65 4.40 -4.12
C LYS A 329 3.83 4.57 -5.41
N LYS A 330 2.59 5.05 -5.27
CA LYS A 330 1.59 5.11 -6.36
C LYS A 330 1.88 6.20 -7.40
N ASP A 331 2.65 7.22 -7.04
CA ASP A 331 3.03 8.34 -7.92
C ASP A 331 4.48 8.24 -8.40
N THR A 332 5.18 7.17 -8.01
CA THR A 332 6.59 6.92 -8.35
C THR A 332 6.71 5.63 -9.16
N PRO A 333 6.38 5.64 -10.47
CA PRO A 333 6.27 4.43 -11.29
C PRO A 333 7.58 3.62 -11.41
N ARG A 334 8.72 4.24 -11.09
CA ARG A 334 10.05 3.61 -11.10
C ARG A 334 10.48 3.04 -9.76
N ASN A 335 9.74 3.31 -8.69
CA ASN A 335 10.03 2.79 -7.35
C ASN A 335 9.03 1.67 -7.04
N ASN A 336 9.40 0.44 -7.41
CA ASN A 336 8.57 -0.75 -7.21
C ASN A 336 9.14 -1.61 -6.09
N ASP A 337 8.28 -2.33 -5.39
CA ASP A 337 8.71 -3.33 -4.41
C ASP A 337 8.97 -4.65 -5.13
N VAL A 338 9.99 -5.38 -4.72
CA VAL A 338 10.34 -6.68 -5.28
C VAL A 338 10.31 -7.71 -4.16
N VAL A 339 9.60 -8.81 -4.39
CA VAL A 339 9.50 -9.92 -3.45
C VAL A 339 10.09 -11.17 -4.08
N TYR A 340 10.97 -11.84 -3.36
CA TYR A 340 11.57 -13.10 -3.79
C TYR A 340 10.83 -14.26 -3.13
N LEU A 341 10.57 -15.29 -3.91
CA LEU A 341 9.87 -16.49 -3.50
C LEU A 341 10.74 -17.69 -3.80
N SER A 342 10.73 -18.64 -2.86
CA SER A 342 11.34 -19.95 -3.01
C SER A 342 10.26 -21.03 -2.87
N PRO A 343 10.44 -22.20 -3.48
CA PRO A 343 9.53 -23.33 -3.38
C PRO A 343 9.44 -23.82 -1.94
N LEU A 344 8.26 -24.33 -1.57
CA LEU A 344 8.12 -25.12 -0.36
C LEU A 344 8.63 -26.54 -0.65
N ASN A 345 9.45 -27.08 0.26
CA ASN A 345 10.15 -28.35 0.07
C ASN A 345 9.34 -29.59 0.45
N ASP A 346 8.21 -29.41 1.15
CA ASP A 346 7.37 -30.51 1.61
C ASP A 346 6.17 -30.70 0.65
N GLU A 347 6.02 -31.91 0.10
CA GLU A 347 4.90 -32.28 -0.76
C GLU A 347 3.55 -32.02 -0.10
N SER A 348 3.47 -32.17 1.23
CA SER A 348 2.25 -31.94 1.99
C SER A 348 1.77 -30.48 1.97
N THR A 349 2.62 -29.57 1.46
CA THR A 349 2.41 -28.12 1.34
C THR A 349 2.28 -27.63 -0.10
N ASN A 350 2.31 -28.52 -1.11
CA ASN A 350 2.22 -28.13 -2.52
C ASN A 350 0.96 -27.31 -2.84
N HIS A 351 -0.17 -27.59 -2.18
CA HIS A 351 -1.44 -26.88 -2.32
C HIS A 351 -1.41 -25.42 -1.82
N ILE A 352 -0.35 -25.02 -1.11
CA ILE A 352 -0.09 -23.62 -0.69
C ILE A 352 1.26 -23.10 -1.18
N CYS A 353 1.96 -23.84 -2.05
CA CYS A 353 3.21 -23.38 -2.63
C CYS A 353 2.90 -22.39 -3.78
N PRO A 354 3.27 -21.11 -3.65
CA PRO A 354 2.93 -20.09 -4.66
C PRO A 354 3.60 -20.39 -6.00
N LEU A 355 4.84 -20.89 -6.03
CA LEU A 355 5.54 -21.26 -7.25
C LEU A 355 4.86 -22.43 -7.97
N ALA A 356 4.49 -23.49 -7.23
CA ALA A 356 3.82 -24.64 -7.81
C ALA A 356 2.48 -24.26 -8.46
N LEU A 357 1.66 -23.47 -7.74
CA LEU A 357 0.38 -23.00 -8.26
C LEU A 357 0.53 -22.03 -9.44
N MET A 358 1.58 -21.22 -9.45
CA MET A 358 1.88 -20.30 -10.54
C MET A 358 2.30 -21.06 -11.81
N ILE A 359 3.22 -22.01 -11.71
CA ILE A 359 3.63 -22.86 -12.83
C ILE A 359 2.45 -23.68 -13.35
N LEU A 360 1.66 -24.27 -12.46
CA LEU A 360 0.44 -25.00 -12.81
C LEU A 360 -0.53 -24.10 -13.59
N HIS A 361 -0.75 -22.86 -13.13
CA HIS A 361 -1.59 -21.90 -13.83
C HIS A 361 -1.03 -21.57 -15.22
N ALA A 362 0.28 -21.31 -15.34
CA ALA A 362 0.92 -21.05 -16.64
C ALA A 362 0.72 -22.21 -17.62
N MET A 363 0.97 -23.45 -17.17
CA MET A 363 0.84 -24.65 -18.00
C MET A 363 -0.61 -24.88 -18.45
N ARG A 364 -1.58 -24.77 -17.55
CA ARG A 364 -3.01 -25.00 -17.86
C ARG A 364 -3.57 -24.00 -18.86
N HIS A 365 -2.99 -22.80 -18.93
CA HIS A 365 -3.40 -21.75 -19.88
C HIS A 365 -2.51 -21.67 -21.12
N GLY A 366 -1.57 -22.60 -21.31
CA GLY A 366 -0.66 -22.58 -22.46
C GLY A 366 0.25 -21.34 -22.50
N LEU A 367 0.56 -20.76 -21.34
CA LEU A 367 1.43 -19.59 -21.20
C LEU A 367 2.92 -19.96 -21.11
N VAL A 368 3.24 -21.21 -21.49
CA VAL A 368 4.60 -21.74 -21.52
C VAL A 368 4.94 -21.96 -22.99
N MET A 369 6.09 -21.42 -23.42
CA MET A 369 6.55 -21.69 -24.78
C MET A 369 6.93 -23.16 -24.93
N PRO A 370 6.53 -23.81 -26.04
CA PRO A 370 7.00 -25.14 -26.33
C PRO A 370 8.54 -25.08 -26.49
N PRO A 371 9.25 -26.10 -25.99
CA PRO A 371 10.71 -26.09 -26.02
C PRO A 371 11.32 -25.89 -27.42
N SER A 372 10.61 -26.34 -28.45
CA SER A 372 10.97 -26.21 -29.87
C SER A 372 10.99 -24.77 -30.41
N MET A 373 10.41 -23.80 -29.69
CA MET A 373 10.29 -22.40 -30.16
C MET A 373 11.18 -21.42 -29.38
N CYS A 374 12.03 -21.90 -28.47
CA CYS A 374 12.96 -21.04 -27.74
C CYS A 374 14.27 -20.83 -28.55
N PRO A 375 14.58 -19.61 -29.03
CA PRO A 375 15.74 -19.35 -29.88
C PRO A 375 17.08 -19.65 -29.20
N ASN A 376 17.10 -19.71 -27.85
CA ASN A 376 18.29 -19.94 -27.02
C ASN A 376 18.30 -21.30 -26.30
N CYS A 377 17.25 -22.11 -26.41
CA CYS A 377 17.19 -23.45 -25.81
C CYS A 377 17.15 -24.51 -26.91
N GLN A 378 18.28 -24.81 -27.53
CA GLN A 378 18.42 -25.96 -28.44
C GLN A 378 18.38 -27.33 -27.70
N GLN A 379 17.89 -27.42 -26.47
CA GLN A 379 18.09 -28.62 -25.65
C GLN A 379 17.05 -28.94 -24.57
N PHE A 380 15.88 -28.33 -24.61
CA PHE A 380 14.74 -28.96 -23.95
C PHE A 380 13.97 -29.70 -25.05
N SER A 381 14.13 -31.01 -25.13
CA SER A 381 13.25 -31.86 -25.92
C SER A 381 12.33 -32.55 -24.92
N LEU A 382 11.07 -32.14 -24.83
CA LEU A 382 10.04 -32.98 -24.23
C LEU A 382 9.70 -34.06 -25.27
N GLU A 383 10.44 -35.17 -25.26
CA GLU A 383 10.00 -36.36 -25.98
C GLU A 383 8.73 -36.89 -25.31
N LEU A 384 7.61 -36.67 -25.98
CA LEU A 384 6.32 -37.24 -25.65
C LEU A 384 6.40 -38.77 -25.88
N ILE A 385 6.59 -39.56 -24.83
CA ILE A 385 6.56 -41.02 -24.94
C ILE A 385 5.13 -41.46 -25.24
N ARG A 386 4.87 -41.81 -26.51
CA ARG A 386 3.80 -42.73 -26.90
C ARG A 386 4.19 -44.15 -26.46
N SER A 387 3.76 -44.56 -25.26
CA SER A 387 3.53 -45.95 -24.89
C SER A 387 2.70 -45.92 -23.60
N SER A 388 1.46 -46.40 -23.50
CA SER A 388 0.92 -47.66 -23.99
C SER A 388 -0.60 -47.50 -24.08
N ALA A 389 -1.15 -47.52 -25.29
CA ALA A 389 -2.55 -47.83 -25.51
C ALA A 389 -2.58 -49.21 -26.17
N LYS A 390 -2.65 -50.26 -25.36
CA LYS A 390 -3.28 -51.49 -25.78
C LYS A 390 -4.69 -51.49 -25.21
N GLU A 391 -5.62 -51.71 -26.12
CA GLU A 391 -7.04 -51.95 -25.92
C GLU A 391 -7.27 -52.95 -24.77
N GLU A 392 -8.21 -52.65 -23.88
CA GLU A 392 -9.14 -53.65 -23.34
C GLU A 392 -10.37 -52.96 -22.70
N GLU A 393 -11.53 -53.54 -22.99
CA GLU A 393 -12.90 -53.06 -22.74
C GLU A 393 -13.39 -53.29 -21.28
N PRO A 394 -14.62 -52.84 -20.90
CA PRO A 394 -14.96 -52.53 -19.52
C PRO A 394 -15.63 -53.71 -18.79
N THR A 395 -15.22 -53.98 -17.55
CA THR A 395 -16.08 -54.70 -16.60
C THR A 395 -16.04 -54.10 -15.20
N SER A 396 -17.25 -53.86 -14.72
CA SER A 396 -17.66 -53.47 -13.37
C SER A 396 -17.02 -54.28 -12.24
N PHE A 397 -16.54 -53.61 -11.19
CA PHE A 397 -16.75 -54.08 -9.81
C PHE A 397 -16.64 -52.92 -8.81
N VAL A 398 -17.59 -52.89 -7.89
CA VAL A 398 -17.90 -51.84 -6.93
C VAL A 398 -17.07 -51.96 -5.65
N SER A 399 -16.83 -50.81 -5.01
CA SER A 399 -16.61 -50.63 -3.56
C SER A 399 -15.25 -51.01 -2.97
N SER A 400 -14.43 -49.98 -2.70
CA SER A 400 -13.97 -49.60 -1.33
C SER A 400 -12.66 -48.80 -1.29
N THR A 401 -11.99 -48.57 -2.42
CA THR A 401 -10.62 -47.96 -2.43
C THR A 401 -10.54 -46.52 -2.95
N ILE A 402 -11.66 -45.88 -3.28
CA ILE A 402 -11.68 -44.56 -3.95
C ILE A 402 -11.61 -43.38 -2.95
N VAL A 403 -11.63 -43.64 -1.65
CA VAL A 403 -11.72 -42.57 -0.62
C VAL A 403 -10.36 -42.13 -0.04
N SER A 404 -9.24 -42.80 -0.37
CA SER A 404 -7.91 -42.45 0.19
C SER A 404 -6.88 -41.88 -0.79
N SER A 405 -7.22 -41.67 -2.08
CA SER A 405 -6.17 -41.54 -3.12
C SER A 405 -6.35 -40.37 -4.09
N ILE A 406 -7.22 -39.39 -3.81
CA ILE A 406 -7.42 -38.21 -4.68
C ILE A 406 -6.44 -37.05 -4.33
N PHE A 407 -5.44 -37.32 -3.49
CA PHE A 407 -4.31 -36.39 -3.26
C PHE A 407 -2.99 -37.10 -2.99
N THR A 408 -2.81 -38.32 -3.49
CA THR A 408 -1.48 -38.92 -3.57
C THR A 408 -1.02 -38.78 -4.99
N ALA A 409 -0.03 -37.91 -5.19
CA ALA A 409 0.93 -38.11 -6.24
C ALA A 409 0.32 -38.02 -7.66
N ALA A 410 -0.35 -39.02 -8.24
CA ALA A 410 -0.83 -39.14 -9.63
C ALA A 410 -0.77 -37.89 -10.54
N GLU A 411 -1.57 -36.82 -10.38
CA GLU A 411 -1.44 -35.66 -11.30
C GLU A 411 -0.20 -34.78 -11.02
N LEU A 412 0.27 -34.72 -9.77
CA LEU A 412 1.56 -34.12 -9.38
C LEU A 412 2.74 -35.09 -9.57
N PHE A 413 2.50 -36.40 -9.73
CA PHE A 413 3.45 -37.50 -9.84
C PHE A 413 3.68 -37.91 -11.27
N ASP A 414 2.69 -37.76 -12.13
CA ASP A 414 2.82 -37.73 -13.58
C ASP A 414 3.60 -36.47 -13.98
N LEU A 415 3.38 -35.33 -13.29
CA LEU A 415 4.22 -34.13 -13.35
C LEU A 415 5.63 -34.31 -12.73
N TRP A 416 5.78 -35.14 -11.68
CA TRP A 416 7.06 -35.48 -11.06
C TRP A 416 7.88 -36.47 -11.91
N LEU A 417 7.24 -37.46 -12.55
CA LEU A 417 7.82 -38.39 -13.53
C LEU A 417 8.23 -37.65 -14.82
N LEU A 418 7.49 -36.61 -15.22
CA LEU A 418 7.86 -35.70 -16.32
C LEU A 418 9.15 -34.90 -16.04
N VAL A 419 9.47 -34.63 -14.76
CA VAL A 419 10.68 -33.91 -14.34
C VAL A 419 11.87 -34.85 -14.05
N GLN A 420 11.61 -36.11 -13.69
CA GLN A 420 12.64 -37.11 -13.37
C GLN A 420 13.21 -37.85 -14.61
N GLY A 421 12.70 -37.57 -15.82
CA GLY A 421 13.01 -38.36 -17.03
C GLY A 421 14.15 -37.87 -17.93
N THR A 422 14.81 -36.73 -17.68
CA THR A 422 15.80 -36.19 -18.63
C THR A 422 17.18 -35.97 -18.04
N SER A 423 18.16 -36.77 -18.49
CA SER A 423 19.55 -36.38 -18.43
C SER A 423 19.78 -35.22 -19.41
N VAL A 424 20.15 -34.04 -18.92
CA VAL A 424 20.50 -32.90 -19.78
C VAL A 424 22.01 -32.88 -19.97
N ASN A 425 22.47 -33.25 -21.17
CA ASN A 425 23.85 -33.05 -21.59
C ASN A 425 24.03 -31.62 -22.12
N ASN A 426 24.87 -30.82 -21.46
CA ASN A 426 25.54 -29.61 -21.97
C ASN A 426 24.69 -28.45 -22.53
N CYS A 427 24.22 -27.56 -21.66
CA CYS A 427 23.79 -26.21 -22.06
C CYS A 427 24.76 -25.15 -21.48
N SER A 428 25.49 -24.45 -22.34
CA SER A 428 26.60 -23.55 -22.02
C SER A 428 26.22 -22.06 -21.90
N ASN A 429 24.93 -21.72 -21.81
CA ASN A 429 24.48 -20.33 -21.76
C ASN A 429 24.00 -19.89 -20.36
N ARG A 430 24.52 -18.73 -19.92
CA ARG A 430 24.27 -18.12 -18.62
C ARG A 430 22.81 -17.68 -18.51
N GLN A 431 22.07 -18.24 -17.54
CA GLN A 431 20.67 -17.96 -17.18
C GLN A 431 19.59 -18.43 -18.18
N CYS A 432 18.89 -19.52 -17.84
CA CYS A 432 17.60 -19.85 -18.44
C CYS A 432 16.49 -19.12 -17.68
N ARG A 433 15.69 -18.31 -18.40
CA ARG A 433 14.50 -17.63 -17.88
C ARG A 433 13.25 -18.27 -18.50
N LEU A 434 12.23 -18.52 -17.69
CA LEU A 434 10.88 -18.85 -18.15
C LEU A 434 10.04 -17.58 -18.27
#